data_AF-A0A564G2C5-F1
#
_entry.id   AF-A0A564G2C5-F1
#
_cell.length_a   1.000
_cell.length_b   1.000
_cell.length_c   1.000
_cell.angle_alpha   90.00
_cell.angle_beta   90.00
_cell.angle_gamma   90.00
#
_symmetry.space_group_name_H-M   'P 1'
#
loop_
_entity.id
_entity.type
_entity.pdbx_description
1 polymer ?
#
loop_
_entity_poly.entity_id
_entity_poly.type
_entity_poly.pdbx_seq_one_letter_code
_entity_poly.pdbx_strand_id
1 'polypeptide(L)' 'MHGLLRRASAICGYSAYNPAIIERARSCFEAVGSREGARQMFAGASEYDRMEAVRNRDALCLSLASKFPMVVRP' A
#
# COMPACT_ATOMS: atom_id res chain seq x y z
N MET A 1 2.44 -7.05 3.55
CA MET A 1 1.54 -5.94 3.13
C MET A 1 2.31 -5.08 2.13
N HIS A 2 1.73 -4.72 0.97
CA HIS A 2 2.44 -3.96 -0.06
C HIS A 2 2.73 -2.53 0.44
N GLY A 3 4.00 -2.12 0.44
CA GLY A 3 4.44 -0.84 0.99
C GLY A 3 3.74 0.38 0.38
N LEU A 4 3.47 0.33 -0.93
CA LEU A 4 2.75 1.37 -1.66
C LEU A 4 1.36 1.65 -1.09
N LEU A 5 0.55 0.60 -0.90
CA LEU A 5 -0.81 0.79 -0.39
C LEU A 5 -0.76 1.25 1.06
N ARG A 6 0.11 0.64 1.89
CA ARG A 6 0.29 1.06 3.29
C ARG A 6 0.59 2.55 3.40
N ARG A 7 1.51 3.05 2.56
CA ARG A 7 1.85 4.47 2.45
C ARG A 7 0.66 5.29 1.97
N ALA A 8 -0.04 4.83 0.93
CA ALA A 8 -1.23 5.48 0.40
C ALA A 8 -2.32 5.64 1.46
N SER A 9 -2.64 4.62 2.26
CA SER A 9 -3.66 4.76 3.31
C SER A 9 -3.33 5.77 4.38
N ALA A 10 -2.06 5.86 4.77
CA ALA A 10 -1.64 6.84 5.77
C ALA A 10 -1.80 8.28 5.27
N ILE A 11 -1.69 8.51 3.95
CA ILE A 11 -1.72 9.85 3.33
C ILE A 11 -3.11 10.19 2.78
N CYS A 12 -3.74 9.25 2.09
CA CYS A 12 -5.03 9.39 1.42
C CYS A 12 -6.23 9.27 2.37
N GLY A 13 -6.01 8.81 3.61
CA GLY A 13 -7.08 8.73 4.62
C GLY A 13 -8.13 7.65 4.36
N TYR A 14 -7.78 6.58 3.66
CA TYR A 14 -8.69 5.47 3.36
C TYR A 14 -9.36 4.92 4.62
N SER A 15 -10.70 4.82 4.61
CA SER A 15 -11.50 4.44 5.77
C SER A 15 -11.21 3.03 6.31
N ALA A 16 -10.83 2.10 5.44
CA ALA A 16 -10.55 0.72 5.84
C ALA A 16 -9.59 -0.02 4.90
N TYR A 17 -8.83 -0.94 5.50
CA TYR A 17 -8.19 -2.05 4.80
C TYR A 17 -9.03 -3.30 4.87
N ASN A 18 -9.00 -4.10 3.80
CA ASN A 18 -9.57 -5.44 3.85
C ASN A 18 -8.73 -6.34 4.79
N PRO A 19 -9.28 -6.79 5.93
CA PRO A 19 -8.52 -7.56 6.92
C PRO A 19 -8.03 -8.91 6.38
N ALA A 20 -8.76 -9.54 5.46
CA ALA A 20 -8.34 -10.80 4.85
C ALA A 20 -7.05 -10.64 4.02
N ILE A 21 -6.87 -9.47 3.39
CA ILE A 21 -5.64 -9.15 2.67
C ILE A 21 -4.50 -8.90 3.67
N ILE A 22 -4.77 -8.28 4.81
CA ILE A 22 -3.76 -8.06 5.85
C ILE A 22 -3.22 -9.37 6.38
N GLU A 23 -4.10 -10.31 6.75
CA GLU A 23 -3.69 -11.62 7.26
C GLU A 23 -2.89 -12.40 6.23
N ARG A 24 -3.34 -12.43 4.97
CA ARG A 24 -2.58 -13.08 3.90
C ARG A 24 -1.23 -12.41 3.67
N ALA A 25 -1.17 -11.08 3.78
CA ALA A 25 0.07 -10.37 3.59
C ALA A 25 1.03 -10.50 4.79
N ARG A 26 0.54 -10.92 5.96
CA ARG A 26 1.34 -11.29 7.14
C ARG A 26 2.00 -12.65 6.93
N SER A 27 1.24 -13.66 6.50
CA SER A 27 1.81 -14.99 6.22
C SER A 27 2.85 -14.95 5.10
N CYS A 28 2.63 -14.14 4.05
CA CYS A 28 3.65 -13.91 3.02
C CYS A 28 4.92 -13.23 3.58
N PHE A 29 4.77 -12.28 4.51
CA PHE A 29 5.92 -11.60 5.12
C PHE A 29 6.75 -12.57 5.98
N GLU A 30 6.08 -13.44 6.74
CA GLU A 30 6.73 -14.49 7.53
C GLU A 30 7.51 -15.46 6.61
N ALA A 31 6.93 -15.86 5.47
CA ALA A 31 7.57 -16.76 4.51
C ALA A 31 8.78 -16.13 3.79
N VAL A 32 8.69 -14.85 3.41
CA VAL A 32 9.78 -14.11 2.75
C VAL A 32 10.90 -13.75 3.75
N GLY A 33 10.57 -13.65 5.03
CA GLY A 33 11.49 -13.27 6.09
C GLY A 33 11.58 -11.76 6.27
N SER A 34 11.91 -11.35 7.50
CA SER A 34 11.80 -9.95 7.95
C SER A 34 12.68 -8.98 7.17
N ARG A 35 13.90 -9.38 6.80
CA ARG A 35 14.85 -8.50 6.06
C ARG A 35 14.35 -8.19 4.66
N GLU A 36 14.01 -9.21 3.88
CA GLU A 36 13.54 -9.02 2.50
C GLU A 36 12.13 -8.43 2.48
N GLY A 37 11.26 -8.86 3.40
CA GLY A 37 9.93 -8.27 3.58
C GLY A 37 10.01 -6.77 3.88
N ALA A 38 10.91 -6.34 4.78
CA ALA A 38 11.13 -4.93 5.06
C ALA A 38 11.64 -4.18 3.83
N ARG A 39 12.62 -4.73 3.10
CA ARG A 39 13.15 -4.13 1.87
C ARG A 39 12.05 -3.88 0.84
N GLN A 40 11.17 -4.85 0.62
CA GLN A 40 10.04 -4.70 -0.31
C GLN A 40 8.99 -3.70 0.18
N MET A 41 8.72 -3.65 1.49
CA MET A 41 7.86 -2.63 2.09
C MET A 41 8.42 -1.22 1.87
N PHE A 42 9.72 -1.01 2.10
CA PHE A 42 10.36 0.28 1.84
C PHE A 42 10.32 0.63 0.34
N ALA A 43 10.66 -0.31 -0.54
CA ALA A 43 10.61 -0.08 -1.98
C ALA A 43 9.23 0.34 -2.47
N GLY A 44 8.17 -0.32 -1.98
CA GLY A 44 6.79 0.05 -2.30
C GLY A 44 6.38 1.42 -1.75
N ALA A 45 6.83 1.79 -0.54
CA ALA A 45 6.58 3.12 0.00
C ALA A 45 7.27 4.21 -0.85
N SER A 46 8.53 3.99 -1.25
CA SER A 46 9.25 4.88 -2.15
C SER A 46 8.67 4.93 -3.57
N GLU A 47 7.94 3.90 -4.00
CA GLU A 47 7.16 3.95 -5.25
C GLU A 47 6.00 4.94 -5.12
N TYR A 48 5.26 4.92 -4.00
CA TYR A 48 4.22 5.91 -3.75
C TYR A 48 4.78 7.34 -3.79
N ASP A 49 5.86 7.59 -3.04
CA ASP A 49 6.46 8.93 -2.95
C ASP A 49 6.90 9.44 -4.35
N ARG A 50 7.42 8.54 -5.21
CA ARG A 50 7.75 8.87 -6.61
C ARG A 50 6.52 9.17 -7.47
N MET A 51 5.41 8.44 -7.27
CA MET A 51 4.16 8.70 -7.98
C MET A 51 3.56 10.04 -7.57
N GLU A 52 3.59 10.36 -6.27
CA GLU A 52 3.10 11.63 -5.73
C GLU A 52 3.93 12.82 -6.24
N ALA A 53 5.25 12.67 -6.37
CA ALA A 53 6.11 13.74 -6.86
C ALA A 53 5.77 14.26 -8.26
N VAL A 54 5.11 13.43 -9.09
CA VAL A 54 4.78 13.75 -10.49
C VAL A 54 3.29 13.78 -10.79
N ARG A 55 2.43 13.57 -9.77
CA ARG A 55 0.97 13.53 -9.92
C ARG A 55 0.30 14.36 -8.84
N ASN A 56 -0.87 14.93 -9.14
CA ASN A 56 -1.71 15.50 -8.10
C ASN A 56 -2.11 14.41 -7.09
N ARG A 57 -1.96 14.69 -5.80
CA ARG A 57 -2.21 13.76 -4.69
C ARG A 57 -3.63 13.18 -4.73
N ASP A 58 -4.65 14.02 -4.88
CA ASP A 58 -6.05 13.57 -4.84
C ASP A 58 -6.35 12.64 -6.01
N ALA A 59 -5.86 12.98 -7.20
CA ALA A 59 -5.97 12.12 -8.38
C ALA A 59 -5.24 10.78 -8.19
N LEU A 60 -4.07 10.77 -7.55
CA LEU A 60 -3.36 9.54 -7.21
C LEU A 60 -4.15 8.69 -6.21
N CYS A 61 -4.67 9.30 -5.13
CA CYS A 61 -5.46 8.62 -4.12
C CYS A 61 -6.73 7.99 -4.70
N LEU A 62 -7.46 8.70 -5.55
CA LEU A 62 -8.63 8.17 -6.28
C LEU A 62 -8.25 7.03 -7.23
N SER A 63 -7.13 7.16 -7.94
CA SER A 63 -6.64 6.14 -8.88
C SER A 63 -6.26 4.85 -8.15
N LEU A 64 -5.59 4.95 -7.01
CA LEU A 64 -5.19 3.79 -6.21
C LEU A 64 -6.41 3.09 -5.58
N ALA A 65 -7.38 3.84 -5.06
CA ALA A 65 -8.62 3.24 -4.55
C ALA A 65 -9.38 2.50 -5.66
N SER A 66 -9.44 3.08 -6.86
CA SER A 66 -10.09 2.47 -8.02
C SER A 66 -9.35 1.23 -8.55
N LYS A 67 -8.01 1.22 -8.49
CA LYS A 67 -7.20 0.07 -8.93
C LYS A 67 -7.21 -1.09 -7.93
N PHE A 68 -7.35 -0.79 -6.64
CA PHE A 68 -7.27 -1.77 -5.57
C PHE A 68 -8.54 -1.81 -4.69
N PRO A 69 -9.75 -1.94 -5.29
CA PRO A 69 -11.01 -1.84 -4.56
C PRO A 69 -11.21 -2.97 -3.55
N MET A 70 -10.49 -4.09 -3.73
CA MET A 70 -10.51 -5.24 -2.83
C MET A 70 -9.56 -5.10 -1.63
N VAL A 71 -8.70 -4.08 -1.63
CA VAL A 71 -7.63 -3.91 -0.62
C VAL A 71 -7.89 -2.71 0.27
N VAL A 72 -8.28 -1.58 -0.33
CA VAL A 72 -8.54 -0.31 0.37
C VAL A 72 -9.94 0.18 0.03
N ARG A 73 -10.60 0.78 1.01
CA ARG A 73 -11.85 1.51 0.81
C ARG A 73 -11.61 3.01 0.98
N PRO A 74 -12.18 3.87 0.12
CA PRO A 74 -12.13 5.32 0.29
C PRO A 74 -12.54 5.71 1.72
#